data_AF-A0A953R2E2-F1
#
_entry.id   AF-A0A953R2E2-F1
#
_cell.length_a   1.000
_cell.length_b   1.000
_cell.length_c   1.000
_cell.angle_alpha   90.00
_cell.angle_beta   90.00
_cell.angle_gamma   90.00
#
_symmetry.space_group_name_H-M   'P 1'
#
loop_
_entity.id
_entity.type
_entity.pdbx_description
1 polymer ?
#
loop_
_entity_poly.entity_id
_entity_poly.type
_entity_poly.pdbx_seq_one_letter_code
_entity_poly.pdbx_strand_id
1 'polypeptide(L)'
;MCHAQSGVCRAAPQLAAELQKAAATPVTNPVATEQNVAPFLELRERYPESLFVHEAYQDAIHRHGIEGHLRELEDQYLALEAQHPGDSMYRYLHLRALVGRGTPAAIQGLREMLQEFPEFAPAHRILAEVYGGASPYRNADAEKAERAKFLAFCPGEALAARPAPPPERSPLFEQAEKLLAANGDPDRIIRMTGQALEDEEWRSQRIRPFDWYTAEYKREVLQEMRARYWQTWSIQVRCHRKAGSPEKAAELLELMEQSAPALRKQPGPAYWNALDMLARLYAEGNQIGQAVQKLNQMRQYLEDHPDPQRAQALQQLRNAILGERI
;
A
#
# COMPACT_ATOMS: atom_id res chain seq x y z
N MET A 1 -8.60 -20.93 -35.55
CA MET A 1 -7.46 -20.00 -35.51
C MET A 1 -8.05 -18.60 -35.49
N CYS A 2 -8.29 -18.04 -34.29
CA CYS A 2 -8.58 -16.62 -34.17
C CYS A 2 -7.28 -15.88 -34.41
N HIS A 3 -7.20 -15.14 -35.52
CA HIS A 3 -6.14 -14.16 -35.68
C HIS A 3 -6.36 -13.10 -34.60
N ALA A 4 -5.39 -12.94 -33.70
CA ALA A 4 -5.30 -11.75 -32.86
C ALA A 4 -5.56 -10.54 -33.76
N GLN A 5 -6.58 -9.74 -33.42
CA GLN A 5 -6.96 -8.57 -34.18
C GLN A 5 -5.82 -7.54 -34.11
N SER A 6 -4.80 -7.72 -34.96
CA SER A 6 -3.75 -6.75 -35.19
C SER A 6 -4.43 -5.43 -35.60
N GLY A 7 -4.16 -4.38 -34.84
CA GLY A 7 -4.67 -3.02 -35.14
C GLY A 7 -5.91 -2.55 -34.38
N VAL A 8 -6.46 -3.31 -33.43
CA VAL A 8 -7.52 -2.78 -32.56
C VAL A 8 -6.89 -2.07 -31.38
N CYS A 9 -6.85 -0.74 -31.46
CA CYS A 9 -6.28 0.14 -30.44
C CYS A 9 -7.30 0.58 -29.38
N ARG A 10 -8.60 0.36 -29.63
CA ARG A 10 -9.71 0.73 -28.74
C ARG A 10 -10.77 -0.35 -28.73
N ALA A 11 -11.42 -0.52 -27.58
CA ALA A 11 -12.65 -1.28 -27.48
C ALA A 11 -13.73 -0.70 -28.41
N ALA A 12 -14.62 -1.56 -28.92
CA ALA A 12 -15.81 -1.12 -29.63
C ALA A 12 -16.63 -0.14 -28.77
N PRO A 13 -17.33 0.86 -29.36
CA PRO A 13 -17.97 1.94 -28.58
C PRO A 13 -18.90 1.46 -27.46
N GLN A 14 -19.66 0.38 -27.70
CA GLN A 14 -20.53 -0.22 -26.69
C GLN A 14 -19.74 -0.78 -25.51
N LEU A 15 -18.68 -1.55 -25.79
CA LEU A 15 -17.83 -2.11 -24.76
C LEU A 15 -17.04 -1.02 -24.01
N ALA A 16 -16.59 0.02 -24.71
CA ALA A 16 -15.94 1.17 -24.09
C ALA A 16 -16.87 1.87 -23.08
N ALA A 17 -18.16 2.01 -23.41
CA ALA A 17 -19.15 2.58 -22.49
C ALA A 17 -19.38 1.69 -21.26
N GLU A 18 -19.38 0.37 -21.42
CA GLU A 18 -19.48 -0.56 -20.28
C GLU A 18 -18.25 -0.52 -19.38
N LEU A 19 -17.05 -0.47 -19.96
CA LEU A 19 -15.79 -0.32 -19.22
C LEU A 19 -15.75 1.01 -18.46
N GLN A 20 -16.21 2.09 -19.07
CA GLN A 20 -16.33 3.39 -18.40
C GLN A 20 -17.34 3.33 -17.24
N LYS A 21 -18.47 2.65 -17.43
CA LYS A 21 -19.47 2.45 -16.37
C LYS A 21 -18.88 1.68 -15.19
N ALA A 22 -18.14 0.59 -15.45
CA ALA A 22 -17.44 -0.17 -14.42
C ALA A 22 -16.45 0.72 -13.66
N ALA A 23 -15.62 1.49 -14.38
CA ALA A 23 -14.64 2.41 -13.79
C ALA A 23 -15.26 3.59 -13.02
N ALA A 24 -16.48 4.00 -13.33
CA ALA A 24 -17.21 5.06 -12.65
C ALA A 24 -17.91 4.59 -11.36
N THR A 25 -17.89 3.29 -11.04
CA THR A 25 -18.49 2.75 -9.81
C THR A 25 -17.80 3.36 -8.59
N PRO A 26 -18.54 4.01 -7.68
CA PRO A 26 -17.93 4.63 -6.50
C PRO A 26 -17.25 3.60 -5.60
N VAL A 27 -15.99 3.85 -5.25
CA VAL A 27 -15.25 3.06 -4.27
C VAL A 27 -15.56 3.63 -2.88
N THR A 28 -16.42 2.94 -2.13
CA THR A 28 -16.80 3.34 -0.76
C THR A 28 -15.83 2.80 0.28
N ASN A 29 -15.19 1.66 0.00
CA ASN A 29 -14.19 1.05 0.85
C ASN A 29 -12.99 0.60 -0.01
N PRO A 30 -11.84 1.30 0.04
CA PRO A 30 -10.65 0.92 -0.73
C PRO A 30 -10.14 -0.49 -0.44
N VAL A 31 -10.34 -1.00 0.78
CA VAL A 31 -9.82 -2.32 1.18
C VAL A 31 -10.69 -3.49 0.70
N ALA A 32 -11.94 -3.22 0.30
CA ALA A 32 -12.88 -4.22 -0.20
C ALA A 32 -12.59 -4.60 -1.66
N THR A 33 -11.45 -5.25 -1.90
CA THR A 33 -10.94 -5.56 -3.24
C THR A 33 -11.99 -6.25 -4.10
N GLU A 34 -12.64 -7.29 -3.59
CA GLU A 34 -13.63 -8.09 -4.30
C GLU A 34 -14.80 -7.23 -4.79
N GLN A 35 -15.29 -6.32 -3.96
CA GLN A 35 -16.37 -5.40 -4.32
C GLN A 35 -15.91 -4.41 -5.39
N ASN A 36 -14.67 -3.90 -5.26
CA ASN A 36 -14.11 -2.90 -6.16
C ASN A 36 -13.77 -3.47 -7.55
N VAL A 37 -13.48 -4.78 -7.66
CA VAL A 37 -13.15 -5.43 -8.93
C VAL A 37 -14.33 -6.19 -9.56
N ALA A 38 -15.40 -6.45 -8.81
CA ALA A 38 -16.57 -7.19 -9.29
C ALA A 38 -17.15 -6.68 -10.63
N PRO A 39 -17.33 -5.36 -10.87
CA PRO A 39 -17.84 -4.88 -12.15
C PRO A 39 -16.95 -5.25 -13.36
N PHE A 40 -15.64 -5.35 -13.15
CA PHE A 40 -14.70 -5.75 -14.20
C PHE A 40 -14.66 -7.27 -14.39
N LEU A 41 -14.84 -8.02 -13.31
CA LEU A 41 -14.95 -9.47 -13.36
C LEU A 41 -16.21 -9.88 -14.15
N GLU A 42 -17.36 -9.26 -13.88
CA GLU A 42 -18.61 -9.49 -14.62
C GLU A 42 -18.47 -9.17 -16.11
N LEU A 43 -17.72 -8.12 -16.46
CA LEU A 43 -17.41 -7.83 -17.86
C LEU A 43 -16.57 -8.94 -18.49
N ARG A 44 -15.57 -9.44 -17.77
CA ARG A 44 -14.68 -10.51 -18.27
C ARG A 44 -15.43 -11.81 -18.52
N GLU A 45 -16.38 -12.14 -17.67
CA GLU A 45 -17.25 -13.30 -17.87
C GLU A 45 -18.17 -13.16 -19.08
N ARG A 46 -18.65 -11.94 -19.35
CA ARG A 46 -19.51 -11.66 -20.53
C ARG A 46 -18.72 -11.52 -21.84
N TYR A 47 -17.47 -11.08 -21.77
CA TYR A 47 -16.61 -10.82 -22.93
C TYR A 47 -15.21 -11.48 -22.78
N PRO A 48 -15.14 -12.83 -22.68
CA PRO A 48 -13.90 -13.55 -22.37
C PRO A 48 -12.84 -13.51 -23.47
N GLU A 49 -13.22 -13.13 -24.69
CA GLU A 49 -12.31 -12.99 -25.83
C GLU A 49 -11.81 -11.54 -26.01
N SER A 50 -12.21 -10.62 -25.11
CA SER A 50 -11.87 -9.22 -25.24
C SER A 50 -10.60 -8.86 -24.47
N LEU A 51 -9.54 -8.57 -25.22
CA LEU A 51 -8.29 -8.04 -24.67
C LEU A 51 -8.52 -6.86 -23.71
N PHE A 52 -9.32 -5.88 -24.12
CA PHE A 52 -9.56 -4.67 -23.33
C PHE A 52 -10.24 -4.95 -21.99
N VAL A 53 -11.11 -5.97 -21.94
CA VAL A 53 -11.79 -6.35 -20.70
C VAL A 53 -10.83 -7.05 -19.75
N HIS A 54 -10.00 -7.94 -20.27
CA HIS A 54 -8.95 -8.58 -19.49
C HIS A 54 -7.95 -7.56 -18.92
N GLU A 55 -7.52 -6.60 -19.74
CA GLU A 55 -6.65 -5.50 -19.30
C GLU A 55 -7.30 -4.64 -18.21
N ALA A 56 -8.56 -4.26 -18.38
CA ALA A 56 -9.28 -3.45 -17.40
C ALA A 56 -9.47 -4.20 -16.07
N TYR A 57 -9.75 -5.51 -16.12
CA TYR A 57 -9.79 -6.35 -14.93
C TYR A 57 -8.43 -6.43 -14.24
N GLN A 58 -7.34 -6.64 -14.99
CA GLN A 58 -6.00 -6.60 -14.43
C GLN A 58 -5.71 -5.23 -13.81
N ASP A 59 -6.08 -4.12 -14.45
CA ASP A 59 -5.86 -2.78 -13.91
C ASP A 59 -6.66 -2.53 -12.63
N ALA A 60 -7.87 -3.06 -12.53
CA ALA A 60 -8.66 -3.02 -11.32
C ALA A 60 -7.98 -3.80 -10.18
N ILE A 61 -7.44 -4.99 -10.46
CA ILE A 61 -6.68 -5.77 -9.46
C ILE A 61 -5.37 -5.06 -9.08
N HIS A 62 -4.64 -4.44 -10.01
CA HIS A 62 -3.44 -3.66 -9.67
C HIS A 62 -3.78 -2.41 -8.83
N ARG A 63 -4.95 -1.82 -9.04
CA ARG A 63 -5.42 -0.63 -8.31
C ARG A 63 -5.97 -0.96 -6.93
N HIS A 64 -6.68 -2.08 -6.79
CA HIS A 64 -7.44 -2.40 -5.58
C HIS A 64 -6.86 -3.57 -4.78
N GLY A 65 -6.20 -4.50 -5.46
CA GLY A 65 -5.67 -5.72 -4.87
C GLY A 65 -4.37 -5.53 -4.09
N ILE A 66 -4.22 -6.39 -3.10
CA ILE A 66 -3.01 -6.60 -2.29
C ILE A 66 -2.21 -7.82 -2.80
N GLU A 67 -1.13 -8.17 -2.10
CA GLU A 67 -0.20 -9.25 -2.48
C GLU A 67 -0.88 -10.58 -2.88
N GLY A 68 -1.90 -11.03 -2.13
CA GLY A 68 -2.63 -12.26 -2.44
C GLY A 68 -3.32 -12.21 -3.80
N HIS A 69 -4.08 -11.14 -4.05
CA HIS A 69 -4.81 -10.91 -5.30
C HIS A 69 -3.89 -10.81 -6.53
N LEU A 70 -2.73 -10.15 -6.36
CA LEU A 70 -1.76 -10.03 -7.45
C LEU A 70 -1.14 -11.39 -7.81
N ARG A 71 -0.93 -12.27 -6.83
CA ARG A 71 -0.44 -13.63 -7.10
C ARG A 71 -1.51 -14.46 -7.79
N GLU A 72 -2.76 -14.38 -7.33
CA GLU A 72 -3.87 -15.08 -7.98
C GLU A 72 -4.09 -14.61 -9.42
N LEU A 73 -3.90 -13.32 -9.69
CA LEU A 73 -3.94 -12.76 -11.05
C LEU A 73 -2.88 -13.40 -11.96
N GLU A 74 -1.65 -13.51 -11.48
CA GLU A 74 -0.55 -14.16 -12.20
C GLU A 74 -0.89 -15.62 -12.50
N ASP A 75 -1.27 -16.40 -11.48
CA ASP A 75 -1.64 -17.81 -11.61
C ASP A 75 -2.79 -18.00 -12.61
N GLN A 76 -3.80 -17.13 -12.55
CA GLN A 76 -4.96 -17.16 -13.44
C GLN A 76 -4.58 -16.93 -14.90
N TYR A 77 -3.73 -15.94 -15.19
CA TYR A 77 -3.36 -15.65 -16.57
C TYR A 77 -2.33 -16.62 -17.13
N LEU A 78 -1.45 -17.18 -16.29
CA LEU A 78 -0.61 -18.32 -16.67
C LEU A 78 -1.47 -19.53 -17.09
N ALA A 79 -2.52 -19.83 -16.32
CA ALA A 79 -3.45 -20.91 -16.66
C ALA A 79 -4.22 -20.63 -17.96
N LEU A 80 -4.63 -19.39 -18.21
CA LEU A 80 -5.30 -19.01 -19.47
C LEU A 80 -4.38 -19.14 -20.68
N GLU A 81 -3.10 -18.73 -20.58
CA GLU A 81 -2.11 -18.95 -21.63
C GLU A 81 -1.95 -20.45 -21.95
N ALA A 82 -1.85 -21.30 -20.93
CA ALA A 82 -1.73 -22.74 -21.12
C ALA A 82 -2.96 -23.37 -21.80
N GLN A 83 -4.15 -22.83 -21.56
CA GLN A 83 -5.40 -23.27 -22.20
C GLN A 83 -5.53 -22.82 -23.67
N HIS A 84 -4.78 -21.78 -24.07
CA HIS A 84 -4.85 -21.17 -25.40
C HIS A 84 -3.46 -21.17 -26.08
N PRO A 85 -2.87 -22.36 -26.32
CA PRO A 85 -1.51 -22.44 -26.84
C PRO A 85 -1.41 -21.77 -28.22
N GLY A 86 -0.43 -20.87 -28.36
CA GLY A 86 -0.17 -20.13 -29.59
C GLY A 86 -1.02 -18.89 -29.79
N ASP A 87 -1.97 -18.59 -28.88
CA ASP A 87 -2.70 -17.33 -28.90
C ASP A 87 -1.85 -16.21 -28.28
N SER A 88 -1.48 -15.23 -29.11
CA SER A 88 -0.65 -14.10 -28.70
C SER A 88 -1.33 -13.20 -27.67
N MET A 89 -2.66 -13.15 -27.64
CA MET A 89 -3.42 -12.37 -26.65
C MET A 89 -3.22 -12.92 -25.24
N TYR A 90 -3.38 -14.22 -25.03
CA TYR A 90 -3.26 -14.82 -23.70
C TYR A 90 -1.81 -14.85 -23.21
N ARG A 91 -0.84 -15.08 -24.10
CA ARG A 91 0.59 -14.88 -23.79
C ARG A 91 0.87 -13.45 -23.33
N TYR A 92 0.37 -12.45 -24.06
CA TYR A 92 0.49 -11.05 -23.66
C TYR A 92 -0.14 -10.77 -22.30
N LEU A 93 -1.36 -11.26 -22.06
CA LEU A 93 -2.08 -11.02 -20.81
C LEU A 93 -1.36 -11.63 -19.60
N HIS A 94 -0.76 -12.81 -19.74
CA HIS A 94 0.11 -13.37 -18.71
C HIS A 94 1.35 -12.50 -18.48
N LEU A 95 2.08 -12.13 -19.53
CA LEU A 95 3.24 -11.25 -19.42
C LEU A 95 2.89 -9.90 -18.78
N ARG A 96 1.70 -9.36 -19.07
CA ARG A 96 1.18 -8.14 -18.46
C ARG A 96 0.85 -8.33 -16.98
N ALA A 97 0.37 -9.50 -16.57
CA ALA A 97 0.09 -9.81 -15.15
C ALA A 97 1.39 -9.87 -14.31
N LEU A 98 2.53 -10.17 -14.93
CA LEU A 98 3.84 -10.13 -14.28
C LEU A 98 4.32 -8.70 -14.00
N VAL A 99 3.78 -7.68 -14.70
CA VAL A 99 4.21 -6.28 -14.54
C VAL A 99 3.92 -5.80 -13.12
N GLY A 100 4.98 -5.44 -12.40
CA GLY A 100 4.94 -5.02 -11.01
C GLY A 100 5.58 -6.02 -10.07
N ARG A 101 5.45 -7.35 -10.25
CA ARG A 101 6.08 -8.35 -9.36
C ARG A 101 7.23 -9.11 -10.00
N GLY A 102 7.12 -9.32 -11.30
CA GLY A 102 8.10 -9.95 -12.17
C GLY A 102 8.36 -9.06 -13.39
N THR A 103 8.45 -7.75 -13.20
CA THR A 103 8.68 -6.79 -14.28
C THR A 103 9.87 -7.15 -15.18
N PRO A 104 11.01 -7.66 -14.67
CA PRO A 104 12.10 -8.13 -15.53
C PRO A 104 11.68 -9.27 -16.47
N ALA A 105 10.92 -10.24 -15.97
CA ALA A 105 10.39 -11.35 -16.76
C ALA A 105 9.35 -10.86 -17.76
N ALA A 106 8.46 -9.94 -17.36
CA ALA A 106 7.51 -9.27 -18.24
C ALA A 106 8.22 -8.56 -19.41
N ILE A 107 9.24 -7.75 -19.11
CA ILE A 107 10.04 -7.02 -20.13
C ILE A 107 10.66 -8.01 -21.11
N GLN A 108 11.30 -9.07 -20.60
CA GLN A 108 11.96 -10.07 -21.45
C GLN A 108 10.95 -10.78 -22.35
N GLY A 109 9.87 -11.31 -21.78
CA GLY A 109 8.86 -12.04 -22.55
C GLY A 109 8.11 -11.16 -23.55
N LEU A 110 7.85 -9.89 -23.22
CA LEU A 110 7.25 -8.92 -24.18
C LEU A 110 8.20 -8.62 -25.34
N ARG A 111 9.51 -8.54 -25.09
CA ARG A 111 10.51 -8.37 -26.15
C ARG A 111 10.59 -9.59 -27.06
N GLU A 112 10.57 -10.79 -26.51
CA GLU A 112 10.53 -12.04 -27.27
C GLU A 112 9.26 -12.12 -28.12
N MET A 113 8.11 -11.80 -27.52
CA MET A 113 6.84 -11.71 -28.24
C MET A 113 6.91 -10.74 -29.43
N LEU A 114 7.56 -9.58 -29.27
CA LEU A 114 7.73 -8.59 -30.34
C LEU A 114 8.74 -9.01 -31.42
N GLN A 115 9.59 -10.01 -31.19
CA GLN A 115 10.39 -10.61 -32.25
C GLN A 115 9.53 -11.47 -33.18
N GLU A 116 8.52 -12.15 -32.62
CA GLU A 116 7.57 -12.98 -33.36
C GLU A 116 6.44 -12.14 -33.98
N PHE A 117 5.96 -11.12 -33.26
CA PHE A 117 4.85 -10.26 -33.64
C PHE A 117 5.23 -8.77 -33.53
N PRO A 118 6.04 -8.23 -34.45
CA PRO A 118 6.55 -6.85 -34.37
C PRO A 118 5.48 -5.76 -34.41
N GLU A 119 4.26 -6.08 -34.84
CA GLU A 119 3.14 -5.14 -34.94
C GLU A 119 2.16 -5.24 -33.75
N PHE A 120 2.50 -6.03 -32.72
CA PHE A 120 1.63 -6.23 -31.56
C PHE A 120 1.64 -5.00 -30.64
N ALA A 121 0.88 -3.98 -31.03
CA ALA A 121 0.75 -2.69 -30.35
C ALA A 121 0.59 -2.76 -28.81
N PRO A 122 -0.20 -3.67 -28.21
CA PRO A 122 -0.33 -3.74 -26.76
C PRO A 122 0.99 -4.04 -26.03
N ALA A 123 1.92 -4.79 -26.64
CA ALA A 123 3.24 -5.05 -26.06
C ALA A 123 4.14 -3.81 -26.09
N HIS A 124 4.16 -3.08 -27.22
CA HIS A 124 4.85 -1.79 -27.30
C HIS A 124 4.32 -0.80 -26.26
N ARG A 125 2.99 -0.75 -26.07
CA ARG A 125 2.34 0.09 -25.05
C ARG A 125 2.88 -0.23 -23.65
N ILE A 126 2.86 -1.50 -23.23
CA ILE A 126 3.30 -1.89 -21.88
C ILE A 126 4.79 -1.63 -21.66
N LEU A 127 5.64 -1.92 -22.64
CA LEU A 127 7.07 -1.61 -22.53
C LEU A 127 7.29 -0.10 -22.39
N ALA A 128 6.59 0.72 -23.16
CA ALA A 128 6.67 2.18 -23.02
C ALA A 128 6.18 2.66 -21.64
N GLU A 129 5.09 2.11 -21.12
CA GLU A 129 4.58 2.43 -19.78
C GLU A 129 5.58 2.06 -18.68
N VAL A 130 6.22 0.89 -18.77
CA VAL A 130 7.24 0.43 -17.81
C VAL A 130 8.50 1.29 -17.89
N TYR A 131 9.02 1.57 -19.09
CA TYR A 131 10.22 2.39 -19.27
C TYR A 131 10.00 3.88 -18.97
N GLY A 132 8.78 4.39 -19.14
CA GLY A 132 8.40 5.75 -18.75
C GLY A 132 8.15 5.93 -17.26
N GLY A 133 8.19 4.83 -16.53
CA GLY A 133 7.83 4.77 -15.13
C GLY A 133 8.86 5.23 -14.13
N ALA A 134 8.65 4.78 -12.90
CA ALA A 134 9.61 4.97 -11.81
C ALA A 134 10.84 4.05 -11.96
N SER A 135 11.91 4.40 -11.23
CA SER A 135 13.06 3.51 -10.99
C SER A 135 12.58 2.14 -10.46
N PRO A 136 13.23 1.01 -10.77
CA PRO A 136 14.51 0.87 -11.48
C PRO A 136 14.39 0.74 -12.99
N TYR A 137 13.18 0.69 -13.55
CA TYR A 137 12.97 0.36 -14.97
C TYR A 137 12.97 1.56 -15.89
N ARG A 138 13.05 2.77 -15.35
CA ARG A 138 13.06 4.00 -16.14
C ARG A 138 14.18 3.98 -17.19
N ASN A 139 13.79 4.13 -18.46
CA ASN A 139 14.70 4.24 -19.59
C ASN A 139 14.06 5.15 -20.65
N ALA A 140 14.48 6.42 -20.70
CA ALA A 140 13.85 7.43 -21.55
C ALA A 140 13.96 7.12 -23.06
N ASP A 141 15.08 6.55 -23.50
CA ASP A 141 15.29 6.22 -24.91
C ASP A 141 14.43 5.03 -25.33
N ALA A 142 14.39 4.00 -24.49
CA ALA A 142 13.54 2.83 -24.73
C ALA A 142 12.05 3.19 -24.65
N GLU A 143 11.65 4.03 -23.69
CA GLU A 143 10.29 4.56 -23.61
C GLU A 143 9.89 5.28 -24.89
N LYS A 144 10.72 6.22 -25.35
CA LYS A 144 10.46 6.99 -26.56
C LYS A 144 10.35 6.08 -27.79
N ALA A 145 11.23 5.09 -27.90
CA ALA A 145 11.23 4.14 -29.01
C ALA A 145 9.97 3.27 -29.02
N GLU A 146 9.60 2.68 -27.88
CA GLU A 146 8.41 1.82 -27.77
C GLU A 146 7.12 2.62 -27.91
N ARG A 147 7.06 3.85 -27.36
CA ARG A 147 5.94 4.77 -27.57
C ARG A 147 5.76 5.11 -29.04
N ALA A 148 6.85 5.42 -29.76
CA ALA A 148 6.77 5.76 -31.18
C ALA A 148 6.18 4.61 -32.01
N LYS A 149 6.60 3.37 -31.73
CA LYS A 149 6.03 2.16 -32.37
C LYS A 149 4.57 1.99 -32.02
N PHE A 150 4.20 2.09 -30.74
CA PHE A 150 2.80 2.03 -30.30
C PHE A 150 1.93 3.06 -31.02
N LEU A 151 2.34 4.32 -31.06
CA LEU A 151 1.58 5.41 -31.70
C LEU A 151 1.54 5.30 -33.23
N ALA A 152 2.48 4.61 -33.86
CA ALA A 152 2.42 4.31 -35.28
C ALA A 152 1.27 3.35 -35.61
N PHE A 153 1.03 2.36 -34.74
CA PHE A 153 -0.09 1.42 -34.86
C PHE A 153 -1.40 1.98 -34.28
N CYS A 154 -1.30 2.82 -33.25
CA CYS A 154 -2.41 3.36 -32.48
C CYS A 154 -2.34 4.91 -32.33
N PRO A 155 -2.60 5.67 -33.40
CA PRO A 155 -2.52 7.12 -33.36
C PRO A 155 -3.55 7.74 -32.38
N GLY A 156 -3.09 8.67 -31.55
CA GLY A 156 -3.95 9.42 -30.63
C GLY A 156 -4.32 8.69 -29.34
N GLU A 157 -3.74 7.51 -29.09
CA GLU A 157 -3.84 6.85 -27.78
C GLU A 157 -2.91 7.49 -26.74
N ALA A 158 -3.37 7.49 -25.49
CA ALA A 158 -2.56 7.88 -24.35
C ALA A 158 -1.87 6.65 -23.73
N LEU A 159 -0.71 6.87 -23.10
CA LEU A 159 -0.07 5.86 -22.25
C LEU A 159 -0.45 6.11 -20.79
N ALA A 160 -0.65 5.04 -20.03
CA ALA A 160 -0.77 5.14 -18.58
C ALA A 160 0.61 5.41 -17.95
N ALA A 161 0.64 6.18 -16.86
CA ALA A 161 1.82 6.22 -16.00
C ALA A 161 1.85 4.95 -15.14
N ARG A 162 2.97 4.22 -15.15
CA ARG A 162 3.23 3.08 -14.27
C ARG A 162 4.51 3.33 -13.47
N PRO A 163 4.57 3.09 -12.15
CA PRO A 163 3.45 2.83 -11.27
C PRO A 163 2.41 3.95 -11.28
N ALA A 164 1.17 3.57 -10.98
CA ALA A 164 0.26 4.54 -10.38
C ALA A 164 0.89 5.03 -9.06
N PRO A 165 0.74 6.31 -8.69
CA PRO A 165 1.22 6.78 -7.41
C PRO A 165 0.64 5.92 -6.28
N PRO A 166 1.39 5.72 -5.18
CA PRO A 166 0.85 5.02 -4.04
C PRO A 166 -0.42 5.75 -3.57
N PRO A 167 -1.43 5.03 -3.08
CA PRO A 167 -2.63 5.67 -2.57
C PRO A 167 -2.27 6.67 -1.47
N GLU A 168 -3.04 7.75 -1.40
CA GLU A 168 -2.88 8.78 -0.38
C GLU A 168 -3.06 8.18 1.01
N ARG A 169 -2.44 8.82 2.00
CA ARG A 169 -2.58 8.40 3.40
C ARG A 169 -3.99 8.68 3.90
N SER A 170 -4.45 7.86 4.84
CA SER A 170 -5.77 8.07 5.43
C SER A 170 -5.77 9.37 6.25
N PRO A 171 -6.65 10.34 5.96
CA PRO A 171 -6.75 11.58 6.74
C PRO A 171 -7.44 11.35 8.10
N LEU A 172 -7.88 10.12 8.36
CA LEU A 172 -8.65 9.75 9.54
C LEU A 172 -7.80 9.79 10.82
N PHE A 173 -6.48 9.62 10.74
CA PHE A 173 -5.59 9.78 11.90
C PHE A 173 -5.64 11.20 12.44
N GLU A 174 -5.41 12.19 11.57
CA GLU A 174 -5.40 13.60 11.94
C GLU A 174 -6.80 14.08 12.38
N GLN A 175 -7.87 13.52 11.79
CA GLN A 175 -9.25 13.77 12.22
C GLN A 175 -9.54 13.18 13.61
N ALA A 176 -9.08 11.95 13.88
CA ALA A 176 -9.24 11.30 15.17
C ALA A 176 -8.53 12.05 16.29
N GLU A 177 -7.30 12.54 16.04
CA GLU A 177 -6.55 13.37 16.99
C GLU A 177 -7.25 14.69 17.29
N LYS A 178 -7.72 15.40 16.25
CA LYS A 178 -8.49 16.63 16.42
C LYS A 178 -9.75 16.39 17.22
N LEU A 179 -10.46 15.29 16.94
CA LEU A 179 -11.69 14.95 17.64
C LEU A 179 -11.41 14.57 19.10
N LEU A 180 -10.33 13.84 19.39
CA LEU A 180 -9.89 13.54 20.74
C LEU A 180 -9.57 14.83 21.53
N ALA A 181 -8.80 15.75 20.93
CA ALA A 181 -8.47 17.04 21.54
C ALA A 181 -9.71 17.92 21.80
N ALA A 182 -10.71 17.85 20.91
CA ALA A 182 -11.99 18.52 21.06
C ALA A 182 -12.96 17.79 22.01
N ASN A 183 -12.49 16.78 22.76
CA ASN A 183 -13.29 15.97 23.65
C ASN A 183 -14.49 15.26 22.99
N GLY A 184 -14.34 14.83 21.73
CA GLY A 184 -15.36 14.07 21.02
C GLY A 184 -15.65 12.68 21.60
N ASP A 185 -16.62 12.02 20.96
CA ASP A 185 -17.11 10.68 21.29
C ASP A 185 -15.99 9.61 21.16
N PRO A 186 -15.60 8.94 22.27
CA PRO A 186 -14.56 7.91 22.26
C PRO A 186 -14.82 6.77 21.26
N ASP A 187 -16.07 6.29 21.14
CA ASP A 187 -16.37 5.14 20.29
C ASP A 187 -16.21 5.49 18.81
N ARG A 188 -16.61 6.70 18.43
CA ARG A 188 -16.36 7.23 17.08
C ARG A 188 -14.86 7.37 16.80
N ILE A 189 -14.07 7.86 17.75
CA ILE A 189 -12.62 8.01 17.59
C ILE A 189 -11.94 6.63 17.44
N ILE A 190 -12.34 5.64 18.23
CA ILE A 190 -11.81 4.27 18.14
C ILE A 190 -12.12 3.66 16.77
N ARG A 191 -13.37 3.74 16.29
CA ARG A 191 -13.72 3.27 14.94
C ARG A 191 -12.94 3.98 13.84
N MET A 192 -12.76 5.30 13.99
CA MET A 192 -12.03 6.12 13.02
C MET A 192 -10.55 5.74 12.94
N THR A 193 -9.90 5.53 14.09
CA THR A 193 -8.49 5.08 14.10
C THR A 193 -8.33 3.64 13.64
N GLY A 194 -9.30 2.76 13.91
CA GLY A 194 -9.35 1.41 13.34
C GLY A 194 -9.39 1.44 11.82
N GLN A 195 -10.32 2.20 11.23
CA GLN A 195 -10.39 2.38 9.77
C GLN A 195 -9.11 2.99 9.20
N ALA A 196 -8.55 4.02 9.85
CA ALA A 196 -7.30 4.64 9.42
C ALA A 196 -6.14 3.64 9.36
N LEU A 197 -6.09 2.72 10.32
CA LEU A 197 -5.09 1.68 10.38
C LEU A 197 -5.28 0.63 9.28
N GLU A 198 -6.52 0.18 9.04
CA GLU A 198 -6.85 -0.73 7.93
C GLU A 198 -6.47 -0.12 6.57
N ASP A 199 -6.74 1.17 6.37
CA ASP A 199 -6.36 1.90 5.16
C ASP A 199 -4.83 1.91 4.95
N GLU A 200 -4.06 2.17 6.01
CA GLU A 200 -2.59 2.17 5.95
C GLU A 200 -2.01 0.76 5.78
N GLU A 201 -2.60 -0.25 6.42
CA GLU A 201 -2.23 -1.66 6.22
C GLU A 201 -2.39 -2.04 4.76
N TRP A 202 -3.56 -1.79 4.19
CA TRP A 202 -3.85 -2.04 2.78
C TRP A 202 -2.88 -1.28 1.86
N ARG A 203 -2.63 0.00 2.12
CA ARG A 203 -1.64 0.81 1.40
C ARG A 203 -0.24 0.20 1.46
N SER A 204 0.20 -0.28 2.62
CA SER A 204 1.51 -0.91 2.80
C SER A 204 1.64 -2.22 2.02
N GLN A 205 0.56 -3.03 2.01
CA GLN A 205 0.49 -4.28 1.27
C GLN A 205 0.45 -4.08 -0.24
N ARG A 206 0.11 -2.88 -0.71
CA ARG A 206 0.23 -2.48 -2.12
C ARG A 206 1.62 -1.99 -2.50
N ILE A 207 2.48 -1.67 -1.55
CA ILE A 207 3.86 -1.22 -1.83
C ILE A 207 4.82 -2.41 -1.79
N ARG A 208 4.60 -3.34 -0.86
CA ARG A 208 5.47 -4.49 -0.64
C ARG A 208 5.70 -5.39 -1.87
N PRO A 209 4.66 -5.81 -2.64
CA PRO A 209 4.85 -6.78 -3.71
C PRO A 209 5.51 -6.16 -4.95
N PHE A 210 5.44 -4.84 -5.14
CA PHE A 210 5.90 -4.24 -6.38
C PHE A 210 7.43 -4.06 -6.42
N ASP A 211 8.09 -4.52 -7.48
CA ASP A 211 9.51 -4.39 -7.77
C ASP A 211 9.93 -2.98 -8.20
N TRP A 212 8.95 -2.08 -8.41
CA TRP A 212 9.16 -0.66 -8.68
C TRP A 212 9.53 0.14 -7.43
N TYR A 213 9.33 -0.42 -6.23
CA TYR A 213 9.73 0.25 -5.00
C TYR A 213 11.06 -0.29 -4.50
N THR A 214 11.97 0.63 -4.15
CA THR A 214 13.27 0.26 -3.59
C THR A 214 13.10 -0.45 -2.24
N ALA A 215 14.08 -1.29 -1.89
CA ALA A 215 14.10 -1.94 -0.57
C ALA A 215 14.14 -0.92 0.58
N GLU A 216 14.71 0.27 0.34
CA GLU A 216 14.70 1.37 1.30
C GLU A 216 13.30 1.96 1.49
N TYR A 217 12.60 2.30 0.41
CA TYR A 217 11.23 2.80 0.49
C TYR A 217 10.29 1.79 1.18
N LYS A 218 10.42 0.49 0.86
CA LYS A 218 9.64 -0.56 1.54
C LYS A 218 9.94 -0.61 3.04
N ARG A 219 11.20 -0.42 3.46
CA ARG A 219 11.57 -0.36 4.88
C ARG A 219 10.99 0.89 5.56
N GLU A 220 11.04 2.05 4.91
CA GLU A 220 10.43 3.28 5.41
C GLU A 220 8.93 3.10 5.63
N VAL A 221 8.20 2.60 4.64
CA VAL A 221 6.75 2.33 4.74
C VAL A 221 6.43 1.37 5.89
N LEU A 222 7.24 0.33 6.10
CA LEU A 222 7.06 -0.58 7.24
C LEU A 222 7.34 0.09 8.60
N GLN A 223 8.31 0.99 8.67
CA GLN A 223 8.60 1.76 9.88
C GLN A 223 7.47 2.75 10.19
N GLU A 224 6.96 3.42 9.17
CA GLU A 224 5.81 4.32 9.27
C GLU A 224 4.56 3.57 9.73
N MET A 225 4.29 2.40 9.15
CA MET A 225 3.18 1.54 9.55
C MET A 225 3.24 1.21 11.04
N ARG A 226 4.42 0.83 11.55
CA ARG A 226 4.63 0.61 12.98
C ARG A 226 4.33 1.86 13.79
N ALA A 227 4.83 3.03 13.37
CA ALA A 227 4.54 4.29 14.06
C ALA A 227 3.02 4.58 14.11
N ARG A 228 2.26 4.25 13.05
CA ARG A 228 0.80 4.36 13.02
C ARG A 228 0.10 3.42 13.99
N TYR A 229 0.58 2.18 14.19
CA TYR A 229 0.06 1.32 15.28
C TYR A 229 0.24 1.96 16.65
N TRP A 230 1.45 2.45 16.95
CA TRP A 230 1.74 3.11 18.22
C TRP A 230 0.86 4.35 18.45
N GLN A 231 0.68 5.17 17.41
CA GLN A 231 -0.23 6.30 17.43
C GLN A 231 -1.67 5.85 17.72
N THR A 232 -2.16 4.83 17.01
CA THR A 232 -3.50 4.25 17.19
C THR A 232 -3.73 3.79 18.63
N TRP A 233 -2.83 2.95 19.16
CA TRP A 233 -2.94 2.44 20.52
C TRP A 233 -2.96 3.57 21.54
N SER A 234 -2.12 4.60 21.36
CA SER A 234 -2.11 5.75 22.28
C SER A 234 -3.44 6.54 22.28
N ILE A 235 -4.08 6.68 21.12
CA ILE A 235 -5.39 7.34 21.00
C ILE A 235 -6.46 6.47 21.66
N GLN A 236 -6.44 5.16 21.39
CA GLN A 236 -7.42 4.22 21.93
C GLN A 236 -7.32 4.06 23.46
N VAL A 237 -6.11 4.03 24.04
CA VAL A 237 -5.90 4.05 25.50
C VAL A 237 -6.59 5.26 26.14
N ARG A 238 -6.42 6.46 25.56
CA ARG A 238 -7.07 7.69 26.07
C ARG A 238 -8.59 7.63 25.91
N CYS A 239 -9.07 7.13 24.78
CA CYS A 239 -10.51 6.95 24.53
C CYS A 239 -11.14 5.98 25.54
N HIS A 240 -10.54 4.82 25.78
CA HIS A 240 -11.05 3.84 26.73
C HIS A 240 -11.11 4.36 28.17
N ARG A 241 -10.07 5.10 28.61
CA ARG A 241 -10.10 5.77 29.91
C ARG A 241 -11.24 6.78 30.01
N LYS A 242 -11.42 7.60 28.97
CA LYS A 242 -12.48 8.61 28.92
C LYS A 242 -13.88 7.98 28.88
N ALA A 243 -14.03 6.83 28.23
CA ALA A 243 -15.27 6.06 28.17
C ALA A 243 -15.57 5.30 29.47
N GLY A 244 -14.70 5.34 30.48
CA GLY A 244 -14.88 4.60 31.72
C GLY A 244 -14.60 3.09 31.61
N SER A 245 -13.78 2.68 30.63
CA SER A 245 -13.32 1.30 30.42
C SER A 245 -11.81 1.15 30.70
N PRO A 246 -11.35 1.35 31.95
CA PRO A 246 -9.93 1.31 32.29
C PRO A 246 -9.27 -0.05 32.05
N GLU A 247 -10.03 -1.15 32.08
CA GLU A 247 -9.56 -2.50 31.77
C GLU A 247 -9.07 -2.63 30.32
N LYS A 248 -9.84 -2.13 29.35
CA LYS A 248 -9.42 -2.11 27.93
C LYS A 248 -8.20 -1.24 27.69
N ALA A 249 -8.10 -0.13 28.43
CA ALA A 249 -6.90 0.71 28.38
C ALA A 249 -5.67 -0.01 28.94
N ALA A 250 -5.83 -0.81 30.00
CA ALA A 250 -4.75 -1.61 30.57
C ALA A 250 -4.30 -2.74 29.64
N GLU A 251 -5.24 -3.44 29.00
CA GLU A 251 -4.96 -4.48 27.99
C GLU A 251 -4.14 -3.91 26.82
N LEU A 252 -4.51 -2.74 26.29
CA LEU A 252 -3.76 -2.06 25.24
C LEU A 252 -2.35 -1.65 25.69
N LEU A 253 -2.21 -1.14 26.91
CA LEU A 253 -0.89 -0.80 27.46
C LEU A 253 -0.01 -2.04 27.60
N GLU A 254 -0.58 -3.17 28.03
CA GLU A 254 0.14 -4.43 28.09
C GLU A 254 0.57 -4.91 26.69
N LEU A 255 -0.29 -4.79 25.68
CA LEU A 255 0.10 -5.09 24.30
C LEU A 255 1.27 -4.20 23.82
N MET A 256 1.22 -2.90 24.12
CA MET A 256 2.29 -1.96 23.80
C MET A 256 3.61 -2.35 24.50
N GLU A 257 3.53 -2.73 25.78
CA GLU A 257 4.67 -3.22 26.57
C GLU A 257 5.32 -4.47 25.97
N GLN A 258 4.50 -5.45 25.59
CA GLN A 258 4.97 -6.69 24.96
C GLN A 258 5.60 -6.41 23.59
N SER A 259 5.15 -5.36 22.89
CA SER A 259 5.64 -4.98 21.56
C SER A 259 6.95 -4.18 21.60
N ALA A 260 7.19 -3.40 22.66
CA ALA A 260 8.34 -2.48 22.75
C ALA A 260 9.72 -3.16 22.61
N PRO A 261 10.01 -4.33 23.22
CA PRO A 261 11.34 -4.97 23.15
C PRO A 261 11.78 -5.29 21.72
N ALA A 262 10.84 -5.60 20.81
CA ALA A 262 11.15 -5.88 19.40
C ALA A 262 11.70 -4.64 18.66
N LEU A 263 11.45 -3.43 19.18
CA LEU A 263 11.98 -2.18 18.63
C LEU A 263 13.42 -1.92 19.03
N ARG A 264 13.91 -2.51 20.14
CA ARG A 264 15.29 -2.27 20.61
C ARG A 264 16.35 -2.73 19.61
N LYS A 265 16.04 -3.75 18.80
CA LYS A 265 16.94 -4.27 17.75
C LYS A 265 16.90 -3.44 16.47
N GLN A 266 16.00 -2.47 16.37
CA GLN A 266 15.83 -1.65 15.17
C GLN A 266 16.69 -0.39 15.28
N PRO A 267 17.37 0.01 14.20
CA PRO A 267 18.10 1.27 14.20
C PRO A 267 17.12 2.45 14.34
N GLY A 268 17.61 3.55 14.93
CA GLY A 268 16.88 4.82 14.99
C GLY A 268 16.10 5.06 16.30
N PRO A 269 15.08 5.93 16.29
CA PRO A 269 14.41 6.41 17.51
C PRO A 269 13.23 5.55 17.96
N ALA A 270 12.88 4.47 17.25
CA ALA A 270 11.64 3.72 17.48
C ALA A 270 11.48 3.21 18.91
N TYR A 271 12.51 2.59 19.49
CA TYR A 271 12.46 2.09 20.85
C TYR A 271 12.34 3.21 21.89
N TRP A 272 13.09 4.30 21.70
CA TRP A 272 13.01 5.49 22.56
C TRP A 272 11.60 6.10 22.56
N ASN A 273 11.03 6.29 21.36
CA ASN A 273 9.70 6.87 21.19
C ASN A 273 8.61 5.99 21.83
N ALA A 274 8.74 4.67 21.74
CA ALA A 274 7.84 3.74 22.41
C ALA A 274 7.91 3.87 23.95
N LEU A 275 9.11 3.99 24.52
CA LEU A 275 9.29 4.18 25.96
C LEU A 275 8.75 5.54 26.44
N ASP A 276 9.03 6.63 25.71
CA ASP A 276 8.47 7.96 26.01
C ASP A 276 6.94 7.93 25.98
N MET A 277 6.35 7.33 24.96
CA MET A 277 4.89 7.19 24.82
C MET A 277 4.28 6.38 25.97
N LEU A 278 4.87 5.22 26.32
CA LEU A 278 4.43 4.42 27.46
C LEU A 278 4.53 5.19 28.78
N ALA A 279 5.64 5.90 29.02
CA ALA A 279 5.83 6.70 30.22
C ALA A 279 4.73 7.76 30.39
N ARG A 280 4.40 8.49 29.30
CA ARG A 280 3.33 9.49 29.28
C ARG A 280 1.96 8.85 29.53
N LEU A 281 1.64 7.77 28.81
CA LEU A 281 0.35 7.10 28.97
C LEU A 281 0.18 6.54 30.39
N TYR A 282 1.22 5.98 31.01
CA TYR A 282 1.15 5.54 32.41
C TYR A 282 0.93 6.73 33.35
N ALA A 283 1.64 7.84 33.16
CA ALA A 283 1.46 9.05 33.98
C ALA A 283 0.04 9.63 33.87
N GLU A 284 -0.49 9.75 32.64
CA GLU A 284 -1.87 10.18 32.36
C GLU A 284 -2.91 9.30 33.07
N GLY A 285 -2.61 8.01 33.26
CA GLY A 285 -3.47 7.05 33.97
C GLY A 285 -3.25 6.98 35.48
N ASN A 286 -2.48 7.89 36.07
CA ASN A 286 -2.09 7.87 37.49
C ASN A 286 -1.29 6.60 37.88
N GLN A 287 -0.63 5.95 36.92
CA GLN A 287 0.19 4.74 37.09
C GLN A 287 1.68 5.12 37.22
N ILE A 288 2.00 5.93 38.23
CA ILE A 288 3.33 6.57 38.36
C ILE A 288 4.48 5.56 38.50
N GLY A 289 4.25 4.44 39.18
CA GLY A 289 5.28 3.40 39.34
C GLY A 289 5.76 2.86 37.99
N GLN A 290 4.82 2.55 37.10
CA GLN A 290 5.09 2.09 35.73
C GLN A 290 5.74 3.20 34.89
N ALA A 291 5.29 4.44 35.02
CA ALA A 291 5.92 5.58 34.33
C ALA A 291 7.40 5.74 34.75
N VAL A 292 7.71 5.67 36.05
CA VAL A 292 9.09 5.71 36.57
C VAL A 292 9.92 4.53 36.06
N GLN A 293 9.34 3.33 35.96
CA GLN A 293 10.01 2.18 35.36
C GLN A 293 10.43 2.47 33.92
N LYS A 294 9.61 3.16 33.13
CA LYS A 294 9.97 3.57 31.75
C LYS A 294 11.06 4.61 31.70
N LEU A 295 11.02 5.61 32.57
CA LEU A 295 12.11 6.59 32.69
C LEU A 295 13.45 5.91 33.03
N ASN A 296 13.44 4.90 33.90
CA ASN A 296 14.63 4.11 34.22
C ASN A 296 15.12 3.28 33.01
N GLN A 297 14.21 2.69 32.24
CA GLN A 297 14.56 1.98 31.00
C GLN A 297 15.17 2.93 29.95
N MET A 298 14.64 4.14 29.82
CA MET A 298 15.19 5.19 28.95
C MET A 298 16.59 5.62 29.40
N ARG A 299 16.83 5.79 30.71
CA ARG A 299 18.16 6.07 31.25
C ARG A 299 19.15 4.95 30.92
N GLN A 300 18.77 3.69 31.16
CA GLN A 300 19.63 2.54 30.83
C GLN A 300 19.96 2.51 29.33
N TYR A 301 18.99 2.83 28.48
CA TYR A 301 19.22 2.87 27.03
C TYR A 301 20.22 3.97 26.63
N LEU A 302 20.25 5.12 27.32
CA LEU A 302 21.24 6.19 27.11
C LEU A 302 22.64 5.83 27.58
N GLU A 303 22.77 4.99 28.61
CA GLU A 303 24.07 4.45 29.02
C GLU A 303 24.69 3.61 27.89
N ASP A 304 23.86 2.80 27.22
CA ASP A 304 24.26 2.00 26.07
C ASP A 304 24.43 2.85 24.78
N HIS A 305 23.67 3.95 24.64
CA HIS A 305 23.60 4.79 23.43
C HIS A 305 23.58 6.28 23.79
N PRO A 306 24.73 6.89 24.13
CA PRO A 306 24.78 8.28 24.57
C PRO A 306 24.26 9.25 23.50
N ASP A 307 23.27 10.06 23.88
CA ASP A 307 22.67 11.09 23.03
C ASP A 307 22.27 12.30 23.92
N PRO A 308 22.95 13.46 23.80
CA PRO A 308 22.69 14.63 24.63
C PRO A 308 21.26 15.18 24.50
N GLN A 309 20.67 15.13 23.30
CA GLN A 309 19.31 15.63 23.07
C GLN A 309 18.29 14.74 23.78
N ARG A 310 18.47 13.43 23.69
CA ARG A 310 17.62 12.46 24.41
C ARG A 310 17.81 12.53 25.93
N ALA A 311 19.03 12.80 26.42
CA ALA A 311 19.28 13.02 27.84
C ALA A 311 18.51 14.26 28.36
N GLN A 312 18.52 15.36 27.59
CA GLN A 312 17.72 16.55 27.91
C GLN A 312 16.22 16.25 27.87
N ALA A 313 15.74 15.54 26.85
CA ALA A 313 14.33 15.15 26.73
C ALA A 313 13.87 14.26 27.89
N LEU A 314 14.71 13.32 28.34
CA LEU A 314 14.43 12.48 29.51
C LEU A 314 14.29 13.31 30.78
N GLN A 315 15.17 14.30 30.98
CA GLN A 315 15.09 15.17 32.15
C GLN A 315 13.80 16.01 32.13
N GLN A 316 13.43 16.56 30.96
CA GLN A 316 12.17 17.29 30.79
C GLN A 316 10.95 16.40 31.08
N LEU A 317 10.93 15.19 30.53
CA LEU A 317 9.85 14.22 30.75
C LEU A 317 9.76 13.82 32.22
N ARG A 318 10.89 13.55 32.88
CA ARG A 318 10.95 13.23 34.30
C ARG A 318 10.38 14.36 35.15
N ASN A 319 10.73 15.62 34.84
CA ASN A 319 10.20 16.79 35.54
C ASN A 319 8.69 16.93 35.32
N ALA A 320 8.18 16.69 34.10
CA ALA A 320 6.75 16.74 33.83
C ALA A 320 5.97 15.66 34.61
N ILE A 321 6.47 14.42 34.66
CA ILE A 321 5.79 13.30 35.32
C ILE A 321 5.85 13.38 36.85
N LEU A 322 6.99 13.82 37.41
CA LEU A 322 7.22 13.83 38.86
C LEU A 322 6.97 15.19 39.52
N GLY A 323 7.10 16.29 38.78
CA GLY A 323 7.02 17.66 39.30
C GLY A 323 5.60 18.15 39.56
N GLU A 324 4.59 17.59 38.89
CA GLU A 324 3.17 17.96 39.11
C GLU A 324 2.58 17.43 40.45
N ARG A 325 3.40 16.85 41.34
CA ARG A 325 2.96 16.21 42.60
C ARG A 325 3.64 16.71 43.87
N ILE A 326 4.41 17.79 43.79
CA ILE A 326 4.97 18.49 44.97
C ILE A 326 4.19 19.78 45.17
#